data_AF-A0A7X7GW98-F1
#
_entry.id   AF-A0A7X7GW98-F1
#
_cell.length_a   1.000
_cell.length_b   1.000
_cell.length_c   1.000
_cell.angle_alpha   90.00
_cell.angle_beta   90.00
_cell.angle_gamma   90.00
#
_symmetry.space_group_name_H-M   'P 1'
#
loop_
_entity.id
_entity.type
_entity.pdbx_description
1 polymer ?
#
loop_
_entity_poly.entity_id
_entity_poly.type
_entity_poly.pdbx_seq_one_letter_code
_entity_poly.pdbx_strand_id
1 'polypeptide(L)'
;MLDTEADVAGPGSERIIGVLRTVIAPLVEADEGELYLLEATSGHVRLHLRGKFSGCPGNNLVAEEVILPVLRREAPGVRLDVSSGPLLPPGAQRVSPQSAPPPSPEAPNPA
;
A
#
# COMPACT_ATOMS: atom_id res chain seq x y z
N MET A 1 -1.01 -27.68 4.33
CA MET A 1 -1.36 -26.42 4.98
C MET A 1 -0.38 -25.42 4.40
N LEU A 2 -0.77 -24.72 3.32
CA LEU A 2 0.17 -23.92 2.53
C LEU A 2 0.04 -22.46 2.96
N ASP A 3 1.06 -21.97 3.63
CA ASP A 3 1.33 -20.57 3.91
C ASP A 3 1.33 -19.79 2.58
N THR A 4 0.30 -18.98 2.35
CA THR A 4 0.18 -18.19 1.12
C THR A 4 0.87 -16.86 1.35
N GLU A 5 2.16 -16.82 1.00
CA GLU A 5 2.95 -15.59 1.05
C GLU A 5 2.60 -14.71 -0.15
N ALA A 6 2.41 -13.40 0.06
CA ALA A 6 2.26 -12.45 -1.04
C ALA A 6 3.51 -12.56 -1.94
N ASP A 7 3.34 -12.49 -3.26
CA ASP A 7 4.48 -12.52 -4.18
C ASP A 7 5.25 -11.20 -4.05
N VAL A 8 6.41 -11.26 -3.41
CA VAL A 8 7.28 -10.10 -3.12
C VAL A 8 8.58 -10.27 -3.88
N ALA A 9 8.76 -9.49 -4.96
CA ALA A 9 9.92 -9.63 -5.86
C ALA A 9 10.89 -8.43 -5.80
N GLY A 10 12.01 -8.60 -5.10
CA GLY A 10 13.22 -7.78 -5.20
C GLY A 10 13.28 -6.49 -4.35
N PRO A 11 14.40 -5.73 -4.41
CA PRO A 11 14.61 -4.55 -3.56
C PRO A 11 13.62 -3.39 -3.82
N GLY A 12 13.00 -3.36 -5.01
CA GLY A 12 11.94 -2.39 -5.32
C GLY A 12 10.63 -2.69 -4.58
N SER A 13 10.30 -3.97 -4.38
CA SER A 13 9.08 -4.35 -3.65
C SER A 13 9.22 -4.09 -2.15
N GLU A 14 10.41 -4.22 -1.58
CA GLU A 14 10.68 -3.86 -0.18
C GLU A 14 10.38 -2.38 0.11
N ARG A 15 10.80 -1.47 -0.78
CA ARG A 15 10.50 -0.02 -0.65
C ARG A 15 8.99 0.25 -0.76
N ILE A 16 8.33 -0.38 -1.72
CA ILE A 16 6.87 -0.32 -1.89
C ILE A 16 6.18 -0.78 -0.61
N ILE A 17 6.54 -1.94 -0.05
CA ILE A 17 5.96 -2.48 1.17
C ILE A 17 6.21 -1.55 2.36
N GLY A 18 7.41 -0.98 2.45
CA GLY A 18 7.74 0.02 3.47
C GLY A 18 6.78 1.20 3.44
N VAL A 19 6.61 1.81 2.27
CA VAL A 19 5.69 2.95 2.06
C VAL A 19 4.23 2.57 2.32
N LEU A 20 3.79 1.38 1.89
CA LEU A 20 2.44 0.90 2.17
C LEU A 20 2.20 0.80 3.68
N ARG A 21 3.21 0.39 4.46
CA ARG A 21 3.11 0.26 5.92
C ARG A 21 3.20 1.59 6.66
N THR A 22 4.04 2.52 6.21
CA THR A 22 4.31 3.76 6.95
C THR A 22 3.44 4.94 6.53
N VAL A 23 2.85 4.90 5.34
CA VAL A 23 2.03 6.00 4.80
C VAL A 23 0.60 5.54 4.52
N ILE A 24 0.42 4.52 3.68
CA ILE A 24 -0.91 4.17 3.17
C ILE A 24 -1.77 3.46 4.21
N ALA A 25 -1.25 2.43 4.88
CA ALA A 25 -1.98 1.68 5.89
C ALA A 25 -2.50 2.56 7.06
N PRO A 26 -1.72 3.52 7.62
CA PRO A 26 -2.24 4.46 8.61
C PRO A 26 -3.42 5.30 8.10
N LEU A 27 -3.35 5.79 6.85
CA LEU A 27 -4.43 6.60 6.26
C LEU A 27 -5.70 5.77 6.06
N VAL A 28 -5.55 4.56 5.52
CA VAL A 28 -6.66 3.64 5.33
C VAL A 28 -7.31 3.27 6.67
N GLU A 29 -6.51 3.00 7.71
CA GLU A 29 -7.03 2.67 9.04
C GLU A 29 -7.71 3.85 9.74
N ALA A 30 -7.19 5.07 9.57
CA ALA A 30 -7.83 6.30 10.08
C ALA A 30 -9.25 6.50 9.51
N ASP A 31 -9.47 6.06 8.27
CA ASP A 31 -10.75 6.08 7.59
C ASP A 31 -11.60 4.80 7.87
N GLU A 32 -11.25 4.04 8.91
CA GLU A 32 -11.89 2.75 9.29
C GLU A 32 -11.87 1.71 8.14
N GLY A 33 -10.80 1.74 7.36
CA GLY A 33 -10.48 0.78 6.31
C GLY A 33 -9.45 -0.26 6.74
N GLU A 34 -9.34 -1.31 5.95
CA GLU A 34 -8.26 -2.30 6.08
C GLU A 34 -7.55 -2.45 4.75
N LEU A 35 -6.21 -2.42 4.77
CA LEU A 35 -5.37 -2.61 3.59
C LEU A 35 -4.81 -4.02 3.53
N TYR A 36 -4.97 -4.67 2.37
CA TYR A 36 -4.41 -5.97 2.07
C TYR A 36 -3.55 -5.92 0.82
N LEU A 37 -2.40 -6.59 0.86
CA LEU A 37 -1.47 -6.76 -0.24
C LEU A 37 -1.60 -8.16 -0.81
N LEU A 38 -1.74 -8.27 -2.13
CA LEU A 38 -1.72 -9.56 -2.84
C LEU A 38 -0.38 -9.78 -3.54
N GLU A 39 0.17 -8.71 -4.11
CA GLU A 39 1.37 -8.76 -4.94
C GLU A 39 2.10 -7.42 -4.85
N ALA A 40 3.42 -7.47 -4.64
CA ALA A 40 4.29 -6.31 -4.68
C ALA A 40 5.54 -6.64 -5.52
N THR A 41 5.60 -6.04 -6.69
CA THR A 41 6.79 -6.03 -7.55
C THR A 41 7.14 -4.60 -7.94
N SER A 42 8.32 -4.39 -8.54
CA SER A 42 8.71 -3.06 -9.05
C SER A 42 7.84 -2.58 -10.23
N GLY A 43 7.12 -3.48 -10.90
CA GLY A 43 6.29 -3.15 -12.07
C GLY A 43 4.79 -3.18 -11.80
N HIS A 44 4.34 -3.86 -10.74
CA HIS A 44 2.93 -4.06 -10.46
C HIS A 44 2.68 -4.27 -8.97
N VAL A 45 1.65 -3.60 -8.46
CA VAL A 45 1.17 -3.74 -7.09
C VAL A 45 -0.33 -4.03 -7.14
N ARG A 46 -0.75 -5.06 -6.39
CA ARG A 46 -2.16 -5.45 -6.27
C ARG A 46 -2.60 -5.34 -4.82
N LEU A 47 -3.58 -4.49 -4.59
CA LEU A 47 -4.14 -4.21 -3.28
C LEU A 47 -5.60 -4.62 -3.20
N HIS A 48 -6.05 -4.88 -1.98
CA HIS A 48 -7.45 -5.05 -1.66
C HIS A 48 -7.82 -4.21 -0.43
N LEU A 49 -8.89 -3.43 -0.55
CA LEU A 49 -9.41 -2.58 0.51
C LEU A 49 -10.68 -3.18 1.12
N ARG A 50 -10.76 -3.19 2.45
CA ARG A 50 -11.97 -3.55 3.22
C ARG A 50 -12.38 -2.43 4.17
N GLY A 51 -13.35 -2.71 5.03
CA GLY A 51 -13.93 -1.73 5.95
C GLY A 51 -14.82 -0.74 5.21
N LYS A 52 -14.75 0.54 5.57
CA LYS A 52 -15.52 1.60 4.89
C LYS A 52 -15.18 1.79 3.42
N PHE A 53 -14.03 1.29 2.96
CA PHE A 53 -13.68 1.27 1.55
C PHE A 53 -14.41 0.17 0.78
N SER A 54 -15.07 -0.80 1.43
CA SER A 54 -15.74 -1.90 0.72
C SER A 54 -16.91 -1.38 -0.15
N GLY A 55 -16.76 -1.46 -1.47
CA GLY A 55 -17.81 -1.01 -2.40
C GLY A 55 -17.94 0.51 -2.55
N CYS A 56 -16.95 1.27 -2.06
CA CYS A 56 -16.93 2.72 -2.24
C CYS A 56 -16.48 3.05 -3.69
N PRO A 57 -17.29 3.79 -4.48
CA PRO A 57 -16.89 4.16 -5.85
C PRO A 57 -15.70 5.13 -5.86
N GLY A 58 -15.44 5.83 -4.76
CA GLY A 58 -14.30 6.73 -4.60
C GLY A 58 -12.95 6.02 -4.53
N ASN A 59 -12.92 4.69 -4.41
CA ASN A 59 -11.67 3.93 -4.32
C ASN A 59 -10.78 4.08 -5.54
N ASN A 60 -11.36 4.26 -6.72
CA ASN A 60 -10.56 4.48 -7.93
C ASN A 60 -9.84 5.84 -7.85
N LEU A 61 -10.52 6.87 -7.36
CA LEU A 61 -9.92 8.19 -7.11
C LEU A 61 -8.79 8.10 -6.07
N VAL A 62 -9.00 7.39 -4.96
CA VAL A 62 -7.95 7.19 -3.94
C VAL A 62 -6.78 6.38 -4.52
N ALA A 63 -7.05 5.35 -5.31
CA ALA A 63 -6.01 4.56 -5.96
C ALA A 63 -5.17 5.42 -6.91
N GLU A 64 -5.80 6.21 -7.76
CA GLU A 64 -5.14 7.00 -8.82
C GLU A 64 -4.44 8.25 -8.28
N GLU A 65 -5.07 8.97 -7.34
CA GLU A 65 -4.61 10.29 -6.90
C GLU A 65 -3.86 10.26 -5.55
N VAL A 66 -3.96 9.17 -4.77
CA VAL A 66 -3.30 9.06 -3.47
C VAL A 66 -2.28 7.93 -3.45
N ILE A 67 -2.71 6.71 -3.77
CA ILE A 67 -1.85 5.53 -3.59
C ILE A 67 -0.80 5.45 -4.71
N LEU A 68 -1.22 5.50 -5.96
CA LEU A 68 -0.34 5.35 -7.13
C LEU A 68 0.78 6.41 -7.19
N PRO A 69 0.55 7.72 -6.91
CA PRO A 69 1.61 8.71 -6.92
C PRO A 69 2.68 8.45 -5.86
N VAL A 70 2.27 7.96 -4.69
CA VAL A 70 3.19 7.59 -3.61
C VAL A 70 4.01 6.36 -4.01
N LEU A 71 3.39 5.34 -4.61
CA LEU A 71 4.11 4.17 -5.12
C LEU A 71 5.10 4.53 -6.24
N ARG A 72 4.72 5.47 -7.13
CA ARG A 72 5.58 5.93 -8.23
C ARG A 72 6.83 6.68 -7.78
N ARG A 73 6.86 7.22 -6.55
CA ARG A 73 8.09 7.79 -5.98
C ARG A 73 9.16 6.72 -5.74
N GLU A 74 8.73 5.52 -5.35
CA GLU A 74 9.63 4.38 -5.14
C GLU A 74 9.90 3.59 -6.42
N ALA A 75 8.88 3.49 -7.29
CA ALA A 75 8.93 2.73 -8.54
C ALA A 75 8.20 3.48 -9.67
N PRO A 76 8.90 4.30 -10.48
CA PRO A 76 8.27 5.23 -11.45
C PRO A 76 7.34 4.58 -12.49
N GLY A 77 7.58 3.32 -12.84
CA GLY A 77 6.80 2.55 -13.83
C GLY A 77 5.73 1.65 -13.24
N VAL A 78 5.49 1.70 -11.93
CA VAL A 78 4.59 0.76 -11.25
C VAL A 78 3.14 0.98 -11.70
N ARG A 79 2.45 -0.14 -11.96
CA ARG A 79 1.00 -0.18 -12.13
C ARG A 79 0.33 -0.57 -10.82
N LEU A 80 -0.86 -0.05 -10.58
CA LEU A 80 -1.64 -0.35 -9.38
C LEU A 80 -3.00 -0.91 -9.78
N ASP A 81 -3.32 -2.11 -9.29
CA ASP A 81 -4.68 -2.63 -9.28
C ASP A 81 -5.22 -2.63 -7.85
N VAL A 82 -6.36 -1.98 -7.65
CA VAL A 82 -7.05 -1.98 -6.36
C VAL A 82 -8.39 -2.65 -6.54
N SER A 83 -8.62 -3.68 -5.73
CA SER A 83 -9.93 -4.28 -5.54
C SER A 83 -10.50 -3.84 -4.20
N SER A 84 -11.81 -3.94 -4.02
CA SER A 84 -12.44 -3.70 -2.72
C SER A 84 -13.67 -4.56 -2.54
N GLY A 85 -13.99 -4.90 -1.29
CA GLY A 85 -15.18 -5.68 -0.99
C GLY A 85 -15.09 -6.43 0.34
N PRO A 86 -16.16 -7.11 0.74
CA PRO A 86 -16.18 -7.85 1.99
C PRO A 86 -15.34 -9.14 1.96
N LEU A 87 -15.12 -9.72 0.77
CA LEU A 87 -14.43 -10.99 0.57
C LEU A 87 -12.95 -10.75 0.24
N LEU A 88 -12.07 -11.40 1.00
CA LEU A 88 -10.64 -11.36 0.75
C LEU A 88 -10.27 -12.26 -0.43
N PRO A 89 -9.52 -11.75 -1.42
CA PRO A 89 -8.91 -12.58 -2.44
C PRO A 89 -7.93 -13.60 -1.84
N PRO A 90 -7.74 -14.77 -2.48
CA PRO A 90 -6.72 -15.74 -2.07
C PRO A 90 -5.33 -15.10 -2.02
N GLY A 91 -4.57 -15.36 -0.95
CA GLY A 91 -3.22 -14.83 -0.76
C GLY A 91 -3.13 -13.37 -0.33
N ALA A 92 -4.25 -12.74 0.00
CA ALA A 92 -4.26 -11.40 0.56
C ALA A 92 -3.62 -11.37 1.96
N GLN A 93 -2.57 -10.58 2.12
CA GLN A 93 -1.88 -10.34 3.39
C GLN A 93 -2.25 -8.98 3.96
N ARG A 94 -2.64 -8.92 5.23
CA ARG A 94 -2.96 -7.65 5.88
C ARG A 94 -1.70 -6.81 6.04
N VAL A 95 -1.74 -5.59 5.54
CA VAL A 95 -0.69 -4.59 5.78
C VAL A 95 -1.07 -3.82 7.04
N SER A 96 -0.36 -4.09 8.13
CA SER A 96 -0.58 -3.34 9.38
C SER A 96 0.20 -2.01 9.32
N PRO A 97 -0.36 -0.91 9.85
CA PRO A 97 0.37 0.33 9.97
C PRO A 97 1.62 0.10 10.80
N GLN A 98 2.74 0.60 10.31
CA GLN A 98 3.93 0.76 11.13
C GLN A 98 4.10 2.24 11.37
N SER A 99 4.39 2.63 12.62
CA SER A 99 4.86 3.99 12.86
C SER A 99 6.07 4.22 11.98
N ALA A 100 6.01 5.23 11.11
CA ALA A 100 7.19 5.64 10.37
C ALA A 100 8.34 5.86 11.39
N PRO A 101 9.58 5.43 11.09
CA PRO A 101 10.71 5.93 11.84
C PRO A 101 10.64 7.47 11.81
N PRO A 102 10.91 8.17 12.93
CA PRO A 102 10.86 9.62 12.97
C PRO A 102 11.67 10.18 11.79
N PRO A 103 11.23 11.28 11.16
CA PRO A 103 11.99 11.86 10.07
C PRO A 103 13.42 12.07 10.55
N SER A 104 14.40 11.54 9.81
CA SER A 104 15.81 11.85 10.05
C SER A 104 15.93 13.36 10.21
N PRO A 105 16.68 13.86 11.22
CA PRO A 105 16.77 15.28 11.49
C PRO A 105 17.18 15.99 10.19
N GLU A 106 16.26 16.81 9.70
CA GLU A 106 16.46 17.67 8.54
C GLU A 106 17.74 18.47 8.80
N ALA A 107 18.74 18.30 7.94
CA ALA A 107 19.96 19.10 8.03
C ALA A 107 19.56 20.57 7.96
N PRO A 108 20.10 21.45 8.82
CA PRO A 108 19.67 22.84 8.89
C PRO A 108 19.82 23.49 7.51
N ASN A 109 18.72 24.08 7.03
CA ASN A 109 18.66 24.87 5.81
C ASN A 109 19.75 25.96 5.88
N PRO A 110 20.72 26.00 4.95
CA PRO A 110 21.70 27.08 4.92
C PRO A 110 20.99 28.36 4.49
N ALA A 111 20.80 29.26 5.46
CA ALA A 111 20.41 30.65 5.23
C ALA A 111 21.57 31.45 4.62
#